data_AF-R7QDK5-F1
#
_entry.id   AF-R7QDK5-F1
#
_cell.length_a   1.000
_cell.length_b   1.000
_cell.length_c   1.000
_cell.angle_alpha   90.00
_cell.angle_beta   90.00
_cell.angle_gamma   90.00
#
_symmetry.space_group_name_H-M   'P 1'
#
loop_
_entity.id
_entity.type
_entity.pdbx_description
1 polymer ?
#
loop_
_entity_poly.entity_id
_entity_poly.type
_entity_poly.pdbx_seq_one_letter_code
_entity_poly.pdbx_strand_id
1 'polypeptide(L)'
;MSFLTRWGGAARRLASHSSSFNARSLPSQGLRAVATSPPTVANAGTLGAASTSTELVSPRGPGALPVGYIDDYHNHPHRYMPGDPTKRAFTYMVLGTTKFIAASAARVLVLKLIYTMSASADVLAMGSVEVELGAIPLGESATIKWRGKPVFIRHRTDAEIELAKKDDDVVLRHPETDLSRVQKPEWLVVVGVCTHLGCVPIANAGDYHGWFCPCHGSHYDISGRIRKGPAPLNLDVPTYRFEEEDTKIILG
;
A
#
# COMPACT_ATOMS: atom_id res chain seq x y z
N MET A 1 21.35 12.45 -29.96
CA MET A 1 21.13 11.00 -30.10
C MET A 1 22.25 10.26 -29.39
N SER A 2 22.08 9.89 -28.11
CA SER A 2 22.85 8.79 -27.48
C SER A 2 22.26 8.52 -26.08
N PHE A 3 21.27 7.66 -26.03
CA PHE A 3 20.77 7.02 -24.81
C PHE A 3 20.38 5.62 -25.26
N LEU A 4 21.15 4.60 -24.87
CA LEU A 4 20.79 3.18 -24.78
C LEU A 4 22.07 2.34 -24.80
N THR A 5 22.63 2.03 -23.63
CA THR A 5 23.53 0.87 -23.44
C THR A 5 23.73 0.58 -21.96
N ARG A 6 22.75 -0.10 -21.36
CA ARG A 6 22.99 -1.03 -20.24
C ARG A 6 21.72 -1.84 -20.05
N TRP A 7 21.85 -3.07 -19.54
CA TRP A 7 20.84 -4.14 -19.45
C TRP A 7 21.02 -5.25 -20.50
N GLY A 8 22.15 -5.94 -20.36
CA GLY A 8 22.37 -7.27 -20.93
C GLY A 8 23.25 -8.05 -19.96
N GLY A 9 22.65 -8.86 -19.09
CA GLY A 9 23.41 -9.70 -18.17
C GLY A 9 22.57 -10.30 -17.05
N ALA A 10 21.89 -11.41 -17.32
CA ALA A 10 21.64 -12.52 -16.39
C ALA A 10 20.73 -13.59 -17.03
N ALA A 11 21.23 -14.27 -18.07
CA ALA A 11 20.60 -15.49 -18.58
C ALA A 11 21.68 -16.59 -18.63
N ARG A 12 21.89 -17.25 -17.48
CA ARG A 12 22.54 -18.57 -17.40
C ARG A 12 22.50 -19.08 -15.96
N ARG A 13 21.58 -20.03 -15.70
CA ARG A 13 21.73 -21.18 -14.80
C ARG A 13 20.42 -21.98 -14.79
N LEU A 14 20.36 -22.98 -15.66
CA LEU A 14 19.46 -24.13 -15.56
C LEU A 14 20.33 -25.32 -15.18
N ALA A 15 20.08 -25.94 -14.04
CA ALA A 15 20.31 -27.37 -13.84
C ALA A 15 19.63 -27.87 -12.55
N SER A 16 18.79 -28.89 -12.74
CA SER A 16 18.51 -30.04 -11.87
C SER A 16 17.94 -29.78 -10.47
N HIS A 17 16.62 -29.92 -10.34
CA HIS A 17 15.99 -30.70 -9.26
C HIS A 17 14.81 -31.47 -9.88
N SER A 18 14.97 -32.79 -10.02
CA SER A 18 13.92 -33.72 -10.45
C SER A 18 13.23 -34.27 -9.21
N SER A 19 12.00 -33.85 -8.96
CA SER A 19 11.11 -34.50 -7.99
C SER A 19 9.97 -35.20 -8.76
N SER A 20 9.94 -36.51 -8.62
CA SER A 20 8.95 -37.42 -9.15
C SER A 20 7.62 -37.26 -8.42
N PHE A 21 6.64 -36.64 -9.08
CA PHE A 21 5.25 -36.66 -8.62
C PHE A 21 4.54 -37.91 -9.16
N ASN A 22 4.23 -38.83 -8.24
CA ASN A 22 3.39 -39.99 -8.48
C ASN A 22 1.93 -39.54 -8.68
N ALA A 23 1.40 -39.71 -9.89
CA ALA A 23 -0.02 -39.50 -10.17
C ALA A 23 -0.82 -40.69 -9.61
N ARG A 24 -1.45 -40.51 -8.44
CA ARG A 24 -2.53 -41.40 -8.00
C ARG A 24 -3.81 -41.06 -8.77
N SER A 25 -4.29 -42.03 -9.53
CA SER A 25 -5.61 -42.06 -10.13
C SER A 25 -6.71 -42.04 -9.07
N LEU A 26 -7.61 -41.06 -9.13
CA LEU A 26 -8.88 -41.07 -8.39
C LEU A 26 -10.04 -41.35 -9.36
N PRO A 27 -11.08 -42.08 -8.93
CA PRO A 27 -12.18 -42.51 -9.79
C PRO A 27 -13.12 -41.34 -10.12
N SER A 28 -13.50 -41.22 -11.39
CA SER A 28 -14.53 -40.32 -11.87
C SER A 28 -15.91 -40.80 -11.40
N GLN A 29 -16.41 -40.27 -10.28
CA GLN A 29 -17.83 -40.35 -9.96
C GLN A 29 -18.56 -39.16 -10.60
N GLY A 30 -19.51 -39.47 -11.48
CA GLY A 30 -20.31 -38.51 -12.21
C GLY A 30 -21.19 -37.68 -11.27
N LEU A 31 -20.99 -36.37 -11.29
CA LEU A 31 -21.92 -35.40 -10.73
C LEU A 31 -23.10 -35.23 -11.70
N ARG A 32 -24.25 -35.77 -11.31
CA ARG A 32 -25.55 -35.49 -11.92
C ARG A 32 -25.85 -34.00 -11.77
N ALA A 33 -26.10 -33.32 -12.90
CA ALA A 33 -26.70 -32.00 -12.89
C ALA A 33 -28.15 -32.12 -12.38
N VAL A 34 -28.46 -31.42 -11.29
CA VAL A 34 -29.83 -31.20 -10.82
C VAL A 34 -30.51 -30.28 -11.82
N ALA A 35 -31.54 -30.80 -12.49
CA ALA A 35 -32.42 -30.01 -13.35
C ALA A 35 -33.26 -29.08 -12.48
N THR A 36 -33.01 -27.78 -12.54
CA THR A 36 -33.93 -26.76 -12.02
C THR A 36 -34.94 -26.43 -13.12
N SER A 37 -36.17 -26.89 -12.94
CA SER A 37 -37.33 -26.54 -13.76
C SER A 37 -37.67 -25.04 -13.63
N PRO A 38 -38.12 -24.38 -14.71
CA PRO A 38 -38.69 -23.03 -14.63
C PRO A 38 -40.05 -23.06 -13.90
N PRO A 39 -40.47 -21.95 -13.25
CA PRO A 39 -41.66 -21.93 -12.42
C PRO A 39 -42.94 -22.19 -13.22
N THR A 40 -43.74 -23.09 -12.68
CA THR A 40 -45.11 -23.40 -13.11
C THR A 40 -46.02 -22.23 -12.79
N VAL A 41 -46.53 -21.53 -13.80
CA VAL A 41 -47.63 -20.57 -13.61
C VAL A 41 -48.93 -21.37 -13.55
N ALA A 42 -49.58 -21.29 -12.39
CA ALA A 42 -50.84 -21.97 -12.11
C ALA A 42 -51.98 -21.41 -12.98
N ASN A 43 -52.79 -22.32 -13.52
CA ASN A 43 -54.10 -22.05 -14.10
C ASN A 43 -55.02 -21.45 -13.02
N ALA A 44 -55.42 -20.19 -13.18
CA ALA A 44 -56.61 -19.64 -12.55
C ALA A 44 -57.65 -19.40 -13.65
N GLY A 45 -58.81 -20.02 -13.49
CA GLY A 45 -59.88 -20.02 -14.48
C GLY A 45 -60.55 -18.67 -14.71
N THR A 46 -61.16 -18.58 -15.90
CA THR A 46 -62.40 -17.86 -16.23
C THR A 46 -62.50 -16.37 -15.91
N LEU A 47 -62.19 -15.54 -16.90
CA LEU A 47 -63.02 -14.40 -17.31
C LEU A 47 -62.93 -14.24 -18.83
N GLY A 48 -64.07 -14.36 -19.51
CA GLY A 48 -64.18 -14.22 -20.95
C GLY A 48 -63.95 -12.77 -21.41
N ALA A 49 -63.17 -12.62 -22.48
CA ALA A 49 -63.14 -11.43 -23.30
C ALA A 49 -63.10 -11.89 -24.76
N ALA A 50 -64.22 -11.73 -25.47
CA ALA A 50 -64.30 -11.94 -26.90
C ALA A 50 -63.42 -10.90 -27.61
N SER A 51 -62.34 -11.34 -28.25
CA SER A 51 -61.59 -10.51 -29.20
C SER A 51 -61.94 -10.96 -30.61
N THR A 52 -62.80 -10.16 -31.25
CA THR A 52 -63.15 -10.23 -32.67
C THR A 52 -61.87 -10.25 -33.50
N SER A 53 -61.56 -11.37 -34.14
CA SER A 53 -60.55 -11.41 -35.21
C SER A 53 -61.14 -10.72 -36.43
N THR A 54 -60.72 -9.49 -36.69
CA THR A 54 -60.96 -8.84 -37.98
C THR A 54 -60.14 -9.60 -39.02
N GLU A 55 -60.77 -10.57 -39.70
CA GLU A 55 -60.21 -11.14 -40.92
C GLU A 55 -60.08 -10.03 -41.96
N LEU A 56 -58.85 -9.63 -42.27
CA LEU A 56 -58.58 -8.86 -43.47
C LEU A 56 -58.76 -9.80 -44.67
N VAL A 57 -59.92 -9.72 -45.32
CA VAL A 57 -60.18 -10.36 -46.61
C VAL A 57 -59.21 -9.79 -47.63
N SER A 58 -58.25 -10.60 -48.09
CA SER A 58 -57.41 -10.28 -49.24
C SER A 58 -58.21 -10.56 -50.52
N PRO A 59 -58.41 -9.58 -51.42
CA PRO A 59 -59.16 -9.81 -52.64
C PRO A 59 -58.32 -10.66 -53.60
N ARG A 60 -58.74 -11.93 -53.78
CA ARG A 60 -58.20 -12.85 -54.78
C ARG A 60 -58.73 -12.46 -56.16
N GLY A 61 -58.02 -11.56 -56.84
CA GLY A 61 -58.20 -11.26 -58.26
C GLY A 61 -56.97 -11.65 -59.07
N PRO A 62 -57.11 -12.10 -60.34
CA PRO A 62 -55.98 -12.42 -61.20
C PRO A 62 -55.31 -11.11 -61.62
N GLY A 63 -54.34 -10.67 -60.83
CA GLY A 63 -53.68 -9.37 -60.98
C GLY A 63 -53.15 -8.75 -59.69
N ALA A 64 -53.19 -9.46 -58.56
CA ALA A 64 -52.53 -9.01 -57.34
C ALA A 64 -51.00 -8.97 -57.57
N LEU A 65 -50.46 -7.77 -57.72
CA LEU A 65 -49.02 -7.53 -57.62
C LEU A 65 -48.52 -8.12 -56.29
N PRO A 66 -47.32 -8.71 -56.22
CA PRO A 66 -46.80 -9.27 -54.97
C PRO A 66 -46.57 -8.13 -53.97
N VAL A 67 -47.60 -7.80 -53.19
CA VAL A 67 -47.49 -6.86 -52.07
C VAL A 67 -46.90 -7.66 -50.92
N GLY A 68 -45.58 -7.68 -50.91
CA GLY A 68 -44.75 -8.35 -49.93
C GLY A 68 -43.31 -8.21 -50.37
N TYR A 69 -42.71 -7.05 -50.12
CA TYR A 69 -41.26 -6.97 -50.08
C TYR A 69 -40.81 -7.81 -48.90
N ILE A 70 -40.50 -9.08 -49.14
CA ILE A 70 -39.73 -9.87 -48.20
C ILE A 70 -38.37 -9.19 -48.21
N ASP A 71 -38.09 -8.47 -47.12
CA ASP A 71 -36.85 -7.75 -46.95
C ASP A 71 -35.73 -8.78 -46.77
N ASP A 72 -35.21 -9.31 -47.88
CA ASP A 72 -34.07 -10.22 -47.95
C ASP A 72 -32.76 -9.56 -47.49
N TYR A 73 -32.84 -8.35 -46.93
CA TYR A 73 -31.77 -7.66 -46.24
C TYR A 73 -31.09 -8.51 -45.14
N HIS A 74 -31.84 -9.47 -44.59
CA HIS A 74 -31.33 -10.49 -43.66
C HIS A 74 -30.70 -11.72 -44.32
N ASN A 75 -30.98 -11.98 -45.60
CA ASN A 75 -30.51 -13.13 -46.37
C ASN A 75 -29.27 -12.82 -47.24
N HIS A 76 -28.71 -11.62 -47.17
CA HIS A 76 -27.48 -11.29 -47.89
C HIS A 76 -26.28 -12.13 -47.42
N PRO A 77 -25.51 -12.76 -48.33
CA PRO A 77 -24.38 -13.66 -48.02
C PRO A 77 -23.18 -12.98 -47.35
N HIS A 78 -23.23 -11.67 -47.15
CA HIS A 78 -22.18 -10.86 -46.53
C HIS A 78 -22.33 -10.74 -45.00
N ARG A 79 -23.43 -11.24 -44.42
CA ARG A 79 -23.62 -11.32 -42.96
C ARG A 79 -23.56 -12.77 -42.51
N TYR A 80 -22.39 -13.20 -42.03
CA TYR A 80 -22.24 -14.51 -41.38
C TYR A 80 -23.32 -14.73 -40.30
N MET A 81 -23.87 -15.95 -40.24
CA MET A 81 -24.98 -16.34 -39.36
C MET A 81 -24.72 -15.97 -37.88
N PRO A 82 -25.76 -15.70 -37.09
CA PRO A 82 -25.62 -15.51 -35.65
C PRO A 82 -24.89 -16.70 -35.00
N GLY A 83 -23.77 -16.46 -34.32
CA GLY A 83 -22.98 -17.50 -33.64
C GLY A 83 -21.77 -18.05 -34.41
N ASP A 84 -21.48 -17.54 -35.62
CA ASP A 84 -20.35 -17.98 -36.44
C ASP A 84 -19.00 -17.89 -35.67
N PRO A 85 -18.22 -18.99 -35.58
CA PRO A 85 -16.93 -19.02 -34.89
C PRO A 85 -15.92 -17.98 -35.38
N THR A 86 -15.95 -17.61 -36.66
CA THR A 86 -14.98 -16.69 -37.27
C THR A 86 -15.01 -15.27 -36.68
N LYS A 87 -16.14 -14.84 -36.11
CA LYS A 87 -16.32 -13.51 -35.49
C LYS A 87 -15.92 -13.46 -34.02
N ARG A 88 -15.84 -14.61 -33.34
CA ARG A 88 -15.65 -14.69 -31.88
C ARG A 88 -14.34 -14.04 -31.43
N ALA A 89 -13.26 -14.22 -32.21
CA ALA A 89 -11.97 -13.62 -31.89
C ALA A 89 -12.05 -12.08 -31.85
N PHE A 90 -12.66 -11.45 -32.86
CA PHE A 90 -12.86 -10.01 -32.88
C PHE A 90 -13.81 -9.55 -31.76
N THR A 91 -14.92 -10.26 -31.53
CA THR A 91 -15.85 -9.95 -30.45
C THR A 91 -15.20 -10.05 -29.07
N TYR A 92 -14.40 -11.08 -28.80
CA TYR A 92 -13.67 -11.22 -27.54
C TYR A 92 -12.55 -10.20 -27.39
N MET A 93 -11.89 -9.82 -28.49
CA MET A 93 -10.93 -8.71 -28.48
C MET A 93 -11.63 -7.41 -28.02
N VAL A 94 -12.75 -7.04 -28.64
CA VAL A 94 -13.50 -5.82 -28.28
C VAL A 94 -14.02 -5.88 -26.83
N LEU A 95 -14.65 -7.00 -26.42
CA LEU A 95 -15.13 -7.15 -25.04
C LEU A 95 -13.98 -7.15 -24.02
N GLY A 96 -12.85 -7.76 -24.36
CA GLY A 96 -11.65 -7.80 -23.52
C GLY A 96 -11.03 -6.43 -23.34
N THR A 97 -10.85 -5.67 -24.43
CA THR A 97 -10.29 -4.30 -24.37
C THR A 97 -11.21 -3.35 -23.61
N THR A 98 -12.53 -3.40 -23.83
CA THR A 98 -13.49 -2.59 -23.06
C THR A 98 -13.42 -2.91 -21.56
N LYS A 99 -13.39 -4.20 -21.19
CA LYS A 99 -13.26 -4.61 -19.78
C LYS A 99 -11.93 -4.17 -19.18
N PHE A 100 -10.84 -4.25 -19.93
CA PHE A 100 -9.52 -3.80 -19.48
C PHE A 100 -9.51 -2.29 -19.20
N ILE A 101 -10.08 -1.48 -20.09
CA ILE A 101 -10.19 -0.03 -19.91
C ILE A 101 -11.06 0.28 -18.69
N ALA A 102 -12.22 -0.38 -18.56
CA ALA A 102 -13.13 -0.18 -17.42
C ALA A 102 -12.46 -0.56 -16.09
N ALA A 103 -11.77 -1.70 -16.02
CA ALA A 103 -11.03 -2.12 -14.83
C ALA A 103 -9.89 -1.16 -14.48
N SER A 104 -9.18 -0.64 -15.49
CA SER A 104 -8.11 0.33 -15.31
C SER A 104 -8.64 1.66 -14.78
N ALA A 105 -9.76 2.15 -15.32
CA ALA A 105 -10.42 3.37 -14.85
C ALA A 105 -10.92 3.23 -13.41
N ALA A 106 -11.57 2.10 -13.08
CA ALA A 106 -12.00 1.80 -11.72
C ALA A 106 -10.82 1.78 -10.74
N ARG A 107 -9.70 1.16 -11.12
CA ARG A 107 -8.47 1.16 -10.31
C ARG A 107 -7.96 2.57 -10.06
N VAL A 108 -7.86 3.41 -11.09
CA VAL A 108 -7.37 4.79 -10.93
C VAL A 108 -8.30 5.58 -10.01
N LEU A 109 -9.63 5.42 -10.15
CA LEU A 109 -10.61 6.06 -9.28
C LEU A 109 -10.43 5.65 -7.81
N VAL A 110 -10.33 4.35 -7.54
CA VAL A 110 -10.09 3.82 -6.18
C VAL A 110 -8.76 4.34 -5.61
N LEU A 111 -7.69 4.29 -6.40
CA LEU A 111 -6.38 4.80 -5.96
C LEU A 111 -6.44 6.30 -5.65
N LYS A 112 -7.14 7.10 -6.47
CA LYS A 112 -7.30 8.53 -6.21
C LYS A 112 -8.04 8.78 -4.91
N LEU A 113 -9.14 8.05 -4.63
CA LEU A 113 -9.85 8.16 -3.36
C LEU A 113 -8.97 7.78 -2.17
N ILE A 114 -8.19 6.70 -2.27
CA ILE A 114 -7.24 6.31 -1.21
C ILE A 114 -6.17 7.39 -1.02
N TYR A 115 -5.61 7.93 -2.11
CA TYR A 115 -4.58 8.98 -2.03
C TYR A 115 -5.11 10.29 -1.44
N THR A 116 -6.41 10.60 -1.54
CA THR A 116 -6.97 11.76 -0.83
C THR A 116 -6.93 11.63 0.70
N MET A 117 -6.84 10.39 1.22
CA MET A 117 -6.67 10.13 2.65
C MET A 117 -5.20 9.91 3.05
N SER A 118 -4.26 9.92 2.09
CA SER A 118 -2.83 9.85 2.37
C SER A 118 -2.26 11.22 2.76
N ALA A 119 -1.03 11.25 3.29
CA ALA A 119 -0.40 12.49 3.76
C ALA A 119 -0.36 13.56 2.65
N SER A 120 -0.81 14.78 2.98
CA SER A 120 -0.79 15.91 2.05
C SER A 120 0.63 16.41 1.81
N ALA A 121 0.84 17.11 0.69
CA ALA A 121 2.15 17.64 0.31
C ALA A 121 2.73 18.61 1.35
N ASP A 122 1.89 19.36 2.06
CA ASP A 122 2.29 20.27 3.14
C ASP A 122 2.87 19.50 4.34
N VAL A 123 2.26 18.37 4.74
CA VAL A 123 2.79 17.49 5.79
C VAL A 123 4.12 16.86 5.39
N LEU A 124 4.30 16.54 4.10
CA LEU A 124 5.56 16.03 3.58
C LEU A 124 6.65 17.11 3.49
N ALA A 125 6.28 18.36 3.22
CA ALA A 125 7.20 19.51 3.22
C ALA A 125 7.75 19.77 4.63
N MET A 126 6.93 19.57 5.66
CA MET A 126 7.36 19.57 7.08
C MET A 126 8.19 18.32 7.47
N GLY A 127 8.58 17.49 6.49
CA GLY A 127 9.32 16.25 6.69
C GLY A 127 10.79 16.44 7.05
N SER A 128 11.37 17.59 6.71
CA SER A 128 12.72 17.98 7.11
C SER A 128 12.71 19.25 7.93
N VAL A 129 13.46 19.27 9.04
CA VAL A 129 13.59 20.45 9.91
C VAL A 129 15.06 20.78 10.02
N GLU A 130 15.38 22.05 9.78
CA GLU A 130 16.69 22.63 9.98
C GLU A 130 16.76 23.22 11.38
N VAL A 131 17.79 22.85 12.13
CA VAL A 131 18.02 23.32 13.50
C VAL A 131 19.37 24.00 13.58
N GLU A 132 19.37 25.24 14.03
CA GLU A 132 20.59 26.01 14.31
C GLU A 132 21.25 25.53 15.61
N LEU A 133 22.52 25.13 15.53
CA LEU A 133 23.26 24.59 16.67
C LEU A 133 23.70 25.66 17.67
N GLY A 134 23.94 26.88 17.20
CA GLY A 134 24.38 27.99 18.05
C GLY A 134 23.36 28.45 19.09
N ALA A 135 22.09 28.04 18.96
CA ALA A 135 21.04 28.36 19.92
C ALA A 135 21.07 27.46 21.18
N ILE A 136 21.83 26.37 21.17
CA ILE A 136 21.81 25.35 22.23
C ILE A 136 23.08 25.48 23.10
N PRO A 137 22.97 25.96 24.35
CA PRO A 137 24.13 26.06 25.23
C PRO A 137 24.62 24.68 25.67
N LEU A 138 25.90 24.61 26.07
CA LEU A 138 26.55 23.40 26.58
C LEU A 138 25.82 22.85 27.82
N GLY A 139 25.53 21.56 27.82
CA GLY A 139 24.87 20.84 28.92
C GLY A 139 23.34 20.95 28.94
N GLU A 140 22.73 21.70 28.00
CA GLU A 140 21.28 21.81 27.86
C GLU A 140 20.76 20.91 26.74
N SER A 141 19.50 20.50 26.86
CA SER A 141 18.77 19.74 25.84
C SER A 141 17.64 20.58 25.27
N ALA A 142 17.72 20.91 23.98
CA ALA A 142 16.62 21.53 23.26
C ALA A 142 15.61 20.48 22.81
N THR A 143 14.31 20.82 22.88
CA THR A 143 13.23 19.97 22.38
C THR A 143 12.59 20.63 21.16
N ILE A 144 12.66 19.97 20.02
CA ILE A 144 12.12 20.47 18.75
C ILE A 144 11.12 19.46 18.20
N LYS A 145 10.08 19.94 17.51
CA LYS A 145 9.05 19.08 16.92
C LYS A 145 9.45 18.71 15.49
N TRP A 146 9.61 17.41 15.21
CA TRP A 146 9.87 16.86 13.88
C TRP A 146 8.88 15.72 13.58
N ARG A 147 8.20 15.78 12.43
CA ARG A 147 7.14 14.82 12.04
C ARG A 147 6.07 14.57 13.13
N GLY A 148 5.75 15.60 13.91
CA GLY A 148 4.82 15.50 15.03
C GLY A 148 5.36 14.85 16.31
N LYS A 149 6.59 14.34 16.28
CA LYS A 149 7.30 13.76 17.44
C LYS A 149 8.28 14.78 18.02
N PRO A 150 8.49 14.81 19.35
CA PRO A 150 9.57 15.59 19.93
C PRO A 150 10.91 14.92 19.61
N VAL A 151 11.92 15.71 19.25
CA VAL A 151 13.32 15.31 19.09
C VAL A 151 14.12 16.11 20.11
N PHE A 152 14.91 15.41 20.90
CA PHE A 152 15.84 15.99 21.83
C PHE A 152 17.20 16.14 21.16
N ILE A 153 17.71 17.36 21.19
CA ILE A 153 19.06 17.69 20.75
C ILE A 153 19.80 18.17 21.98
N ARG A 154 20.78 17.40 22.42
CA ARG A 154 21.61 17.71 23.58
C ARG A 154 23.01 18.06 23.13
N HIS A 155 23.51 19.20 23.61
CA HIS A 155 24.91 19.55 23.51
C HIS A 155 25.63 18.99 24.74
N ARG A 156 26.33 17.87 24.58
CA ARG A 156 26.95 17.14 25.68
C ARG A 156 28.26 17.79 26.12
N THR A 157 28.55 17.69 27.41
CA THR A 157 29.86 18.08 27.95
C THR A 157 30.87 16.93 27.83
N ASP A 158 32.16 17.22 27.89
CA ASP A 158 33.21 16.18 27.85
C ASP A 158 33.03 15.14 28.96
N ALA A 159 32.63 15.58 30.16
CA ALA A 159 32.33 14.69 31.29
C ALA A 159 31.16 13.74 31.01
N GLU A 160 30.13 14.21 30.31
CA GLU A 160 28.99 13.38 29.89
C GLU A 160 29.39 12.36 28.81
N ILE A 161 30.26 12.74 27.89
CA ILE A 161 30.79 11.85 26.84
C ILE A 161 31.61 10.73 27.48
N GLU A 162 32.45 11.04 28.46
CA GLU A 162 33.19 10.03 29.20
C GLU A 162 32.29 9.09 30.01
N LEU A 163 31.22 9.63 30.61
CA LEU A 163 30.22 8.82 31.32
C LEU A 163 29.51 7.87 30.36
N ALA A 164 29.08 8.36 29.19
CA ALA A 164 28.44 7.54 28.16
C ALA A 164 29.33 6.37 27.71
N LYS A 165 30.62 6.64 27.50
CA LYS A 165 31.64 5.63 27.13
C LYS A 165 31.86 4.60 28.23
N LYS A 166 31.90 5.01 29.51
CA LYS A 166 31.99 4.07 30.65
C LYS A 166 30.76 3.17 30.73
N ASP A 167 29.61 3.69 30.34
CA ASP A 167 28.35 2.94 30.31
C ASP A 167 28.23 1.97 29.11
N ASP A 168 29.14 2.03 28.13
CA ASP A 168 29.18 1.07 27.00
C ASP A 168 29.50 -0.37 27.47
N ASP A 169 30.26 -0.51 28.56
CA ASP A 169 30.68 -1.81 29.11
C ASP A 169 29.60 -2.47 30.00
N VAL A 170 28.51 -1.76 30.30
CA VAL A 170 27.46 -2.25 31.19
C VAL A 170 26.52 -3.20 30.44
N VAL A 171 26.04 -4.24 31.15
CA VAL A 171 25.00 -5.13 30.61
C VAL A 171 23.69 -4.36 30.47
N LEU A 172 23.46 -3.83 29.28
CA LEU A 172 22.24 -3.13 28.86
C LEU A 172 21.21 -4.13 28.32
N ARG A 173 19.92 -3.80 28.45
CA ARG A 173 18.83 -4.59 27.85
C ARG A 173 18.93 -4.60 26.32
N HIS A 174 19.27 -3.45 25.73
CA HIS A 174 19.56 -3.29 24.32
C HIS A 174 21.00 -2.79 24.18
N PRO A 175 21.98 -3.70 23.99
CA PRO A 175 23.39 -3.36 23.96
C PRO A 175 23.69 -2.56 22.69
N GLU A 176 24.10 -1.31 22.90
CA GLU A 176 24.44 -0.37 21.84
C GLU A 176 25.47 0.62 22.39
N THR A 177 26.55 0.84 21.64
CA THR A 177 27.62 1.74 22.06
C THR A 177 27.25 3.19 21.77
N ASP A 178 27.83 4.14 22.50
CA ASP A 178 27.57 5.55 22.24
C ASP A 178 28.00 5.95 20.82
N LEU A 179 29.15 5.44 20.37
CA LEU A 179 29.73 5.74 19.05
C LEU A 179 28.87 5.26 17.87
N SER A 180 28.02 4.24 18.06
CA SER A 180 27.11 3.81 16.98
C SER A 180 25.85 4.69 16.90
N ARG A 181 25.54 5.44 17.96
CA ARG A 181 24.33 6.28 18.06
C ARG A 181 24.57 7.71 17.62
N VAL A 182 25.80 8.20 17.76
CA VAL A 182 26.17 9.58 17.43
C VAL A 182 27.19 9.62 16.31
N GLN A 183 27.01 10.57 15.38
CA GLN A 183 28.04 10.87 14.37
C GLN A 183 29.17 11.72 14.95
N LYS A 184 28.82 12.67 15.83
CA LYS A 184 29.73 13.55 16.55
C LYS A 184 29.46 13.46 18.04
N PRO A 185 30.46 13.18 18.90
CA PRO A 185 30.22 12.87 20.30
C PRO A 185 29.65 14.05 21.11
N GLU A 186 29.91 15.29 20.70
CA GLU A 186 29.35 16.48 21.35
C GLU A 186 27.83 16.65 21.11
N TRP A 187 27.29 16.11 20.02
CA TRP A 187 25.90 16.27 19.64
C TRP A 187 25.15 14.94 19.72
N LEU A 188 24.24 14.85 20.68
CA LEU A 188 23.30 13.74 20.76
C LEU A 188 21.93 14.16 20.26
N VAL A 189 21.44 13.45 19.25
CA VAL A 189 20.12 13.66 18.65
C VAL A 189 19.31 12.39 18.84
N VAL A 190 18.22 12.45 19.59
CA VAL A 190 17.34 11.31 19.85
C VAL A 190 15.87 11.69 19.73
N VAL A 191 15.04 10.78 19.26
CA VAL A 191 13.59 10.96 19.25
C VAL A 191 13.06 10.80 20.68
N GLY A 192 12.41 11.84 21.20
CA GLY A 192 11.83 11.90 22.54
C GLY A 192 10.54 11.09 22.71
N VAL A 193 10.44 9.94 22.07
CA VAL A 193 9.28 9.04 22.13
C VAL A 193 9.71 7.77 22.85
N CYS A 194 9.20 7.59 24.06
CA CYS A 194 9.48 6.41 24.87
C CYS A 194 9.03 5.13 24.15
N THR A 195 9.92 4.14 24.05
CA THR A 195 9.66 2.88 23.33
C THR A 195 8.68 1.94 24.04
N HIS A 196 8.20 2.31 25.22
CA HIS A 196 7.14 1.58 25.91
C HIS A 196 5.78 1.78 25.22
N LEU A 197 5.24 3.02 25.28
CA LEU A 197 3.92 3.38 24.77
C LEU A 197 3.88 4.77 24.12
N GLY A 198 5.04 5.38 23.86
CA GLY A 198 5.14 6.64 23.13
C GLY A 198 5.00 7.93 23.96
N CYS A 199 5.05 7.84 25.29
CA CYS A 199 5.12 9.04 26.15
C CYS A 199 6.40 9.85 25.91
N VAL A 200 6.38 11.14 26.24
CA VAL A 200 7.54 12.03 26.16
C VAL A 200 8.36 11.95 27.46
N PRO A 201 9.63 11.50 27.42
CA PRO A 201 10.52 11.57 28.57
C PRO A 201 10.87 13.02 28.94
N ILE A 202 11.08 13.28 30.22
CA ILE A 202 11.55 14.55 30.75
C ILE A 202 13.08 14.53 30.74
N ALA A 203 13.70 15.58 30.20
CA ALA A 203 15.16 15.71 30.16
C ALA A 203 15.76 16.05 31.53
N ASN A 204 17.02 15.67 31.74
CA ASN A 204 17.78 15.88 32.98
C ASN A 204 17.07 15.31 34.23
N ALA A 205 16.30 14.23 34.05
CA ALA A 205 15.52 13.62 35.12
C ALA A 205 15.80 12.11 35.22
N GLY A 206 15.62 11.58 36.42
CA GLY A 206 15.81 10.16 36.74
C GLY A 206 17.23 9.81 37.19
N ASP A 207 17.39 8.54 37.59
CA ASP A 207 18.58 7.98 38.24
C ASP A 207 19.89 8.01 37.41
N TYR A 208 19.83 8.27 36.10
CA TYR A 208 20.98 8.14 35.17
C TYR A 208 21.31 9.44 34.41
N HIS A 209 20.89 10.60 34.93
CA HIS A 209 21.22 11.93 34.38
C HIS A 209 20.87 12.17 32.89
N GLY A 210 20.04 11.30 32.30
CA GLY A 210 19.56 11.42 30.92
C GLY A 210 18.10 11.84 30.88
N TRP A 211 17.21 10.87 30.69
CA TRP A 211 15.78 11.12 30.58
C TRP A 211 14.94 10.20 31.46
N PHE A 212 13.83 10.73 31.96
CA PHE A 212 12.87 9.98 32.76
C PHE A 212 11.47 10.04 32.16
N CYS A 213 10.88 8.87 31.90
CA CYS A 213 9.51 8.77 31.43
C CYS A 213 8.55 8.54 32.62
N PRO A 214 7.71 9.53 32.98
CA PRO A 214 6.86 9.45 34.17
C PRO A 214 5.69 8.45 34.03
N CYS A 215 5.38 8.00 32.81
CA CYS A 215 4.21 7.15 32.58
C CYS A 215 4.30 5.79 33.29
N HIS A 216 5.47 5.15 33.25
CA HIS A 216 5.69 3.84 33.89
C HIS A 216 7.11 3.72 34.49
N GLY A 217 7.78 4.85 34.72
CA GLY A 217 9.09 4.90 35.35
C GLY A 217 10.24 4.33 34.51
N SER A 218 10.25 4.57 33.19
CA SER A 218 11.41 4.20 32.36
C SER A 218 12.52 5.25 32.50
N HIS A 219 13.73 4.81 32.80
CA HIS A 219 14.91 5.68 32.92
C HIS A 219 15.89 5.41 31.78
N TYR A 220 16.30 6.48 31.13
CA TYR A 220 17.28 6.49 30.05
C TYR A 220 18.56 7.19 30.52
N ASP A 221 19.70 6.66 30.09
CA ASP A 221 21.00 7.28 30.33
C ASP A 221 21.23 8.50 29.41
N ILE A 222 22.41 9.12 29.53
CA ILE A 222 22.81 10.30 28.76
C ILE A 222 22.91 10.05 27.24
N SER A 223 22.99 8.80 26.78
CA SER A 223 22.99 8.40 25.37
C SER A 223 21.57 8.01 24.86
N GLY A 224 20.57 8.05 25.75
CA GLY A 224 19.19 7.67 25.45
C GLY A 224 18.96 6.16 25.50
N ARG A 225 19.84 5.39 26.15
CA ARG A 225 19.71 3.93 26.29
C ARG A 225 18.90 3.56 27.51
N ILE A 226 18.09 2.51 27.40
CA ILE A 226 17.20 2.09 28.48
C ILE A 226 17.99 1.37 29.59
N ARG A 227 17.86 1.88 30.82
CA ARG A 227 18.50 1.28 32.01
C ARG A 227 17.50 0.59 32.92
N LYS A 228 16.34 1.22 33.13
CA LYS A 228 15.32 0.78 34.11
C LYS A 228 13.92 1.02 33.57
N GLY A 229 12.97 0.23 34.03
CA GLY A 229 11.55 0.33 33.66
C GLY A 229 11.14 -0.64 32.54
N PRO A 230 9.88 -0.56 32.09
CA PRO A 230 9.27 -1.53 31.16
C PRO A 230 9.59 -1.30 29.68
N ALA A 231 10.22 -0.18 29.31
CA ALA A 231 10.58 0.09 27.92
C ALA A 231 11.53 -1.00 27.36
N PRO A 232 11.21 -1.64 26.22
CA PRO A 232 12.02 -2.74 25.70
C PRO A 232 13.30 -2.28 25.00
N LEU A 233 13.30 -1.08 24.41
CA LEU A 233 14.35 -0.59 23.50
C LEU A 233 14.88 0.79 23.92
N ASN A 234 16.07 1.14 23.41
CA ASN A 234 16.66 2.48 23.53
C ASN A 234 15.82 3.52 22.76
N LEU A 235 15.99 4.81 23.08
CA LEU A 235 15.40 5.88 22.28
C LEU A 235 15.94 5.83 20.85
N ASP A 236 15.06 6.04 19.88
CA ASP A 236 15.39 6.00 18.47
C ASP A 236 16.27 7.19 18.08
N VAL A 237 17.25 6.98 17.22
CA VAL A 237 18.09 8.06 16.68
C VAL A 237 17.53 8.40 15.30
N PRO A 238 17.02 9.62 15.08
CA PRO A 238 16.50 9.98 13.76
C PRO A 238 17.65 10.03 12.75
N THR A 239 17.32 9.94 11.47
CA THR A 239 18.29 10.23 10.42
C THR A 239 18.56 11.74 10.39
N TYR A 240 19.82 12.12 10.58
CA TYR A 240 20.25 13.51 10.56
C TYR A 240 21.60 13.66 9.87
N ARG A 241 21.88 14.87 9.38
CA ARG A 241 23.17 15.23 8.78
C ARG A 241 23.55 16.65 9.19
N PHE A 242 24.84 16.90 9.30
CA PHE A 242 25.39 18.24 9.48
C PHE A 242 25.57 18.92 8.11
N GLU A 243 25.28 20.21 8.02
CA GLU A 243 25.66 21.03 6.85
C GLU A 243 27.17 21.35 6.85
N GLU A 244 27.70 21.77 5.70
CA GLU A 244 29.15 21.95 5.45
C GLU A 244 29.84 22.93 6.41
N GLU A 245 29.10 23.82 7.06
CA GLU A 245 29.62 24.80 8.03
C GLU A 245 29.43 24.39 9.50
N ASP A 246 28.86 23.21 9.78
CA ASP A 246 28.54 22.73 11.13
C ASP A 246 27.70 23.69 11.99
N THR A 247 27.05 24.65 11.34
CA THR A 247 26.14 25.62 11.97
C THR A 247 24.73 25.05 12.12
N LYS A 248 24.33 24.14 11.22
CA LYS A 248 22.99 23.58 11.13
C LYS A 248 22.97 22.06 11.10
N ILE A 249 21.93 21.48 11.71
CA ILE A 249 21.55 20.07 11.56
C ILE A 249 20.27 19.99 10.74
N ILE A 250 20.28 19.12 9.74
CA ILE A 250 19.08 18.74 8.99
C ILE A 250 18.59 17.39 9.50
N LEU A 251 17.37 17.37 10.05
CA LEU A 251 16.64 16.15 10.41
C LEU A 251 15.79 15.70 9.20
N GLY A 252 15.90 14.45 8.73
CA GLY A 252 15.19 14.01 7.51
C GLY A 252 15.10 12.51 7.33
#